data_AF-A0A6J4NVW4-F1
#
_entry.id   AF-A0A6J4NVW4-F1
#
_cell.length_a   1.000
_cell.length_b   1.000
_cell.length_c   1.000
_cell.angle_alpha   90.00
_cell.angle_beta   90.00
_cell.angle_gamma   90.00
#
_symmetry.space_group_name_H-M   'P 1'
#
loop_
_entity.id
_entity.type
_entity.pdbx_description
1 polymer ?
#
loop_
_entity_poly.entity_id
_entity_poly.type
_entity_poly.pdbx_seq_one_letter_code
_entity_poly.pdbx_strand_id
1 'polypeptide(L)'
;MIQNHLPGARVVKAFNATYFVRLRDNGRPDAPVEEREAILLSGDDEEAKGIVSGLIEEIGFAPVDVGTLAESRRQEPGSPAYNVAMRPAEASEMLAGMG
;
A
#
# COMPACT_ATOMS: atom_id res chain seq x y z
N MET A 1 10.78 -0.18 15.72
CA MET A 1 9.83 0.39 14.72
C MET A 1 9.78 1.89 14.91
N ILE A 2 9.66 2.68 13.83
CA ILE A 2 9.62 4.16 13.91
C ILE A 2 8.49 4.67 14.81
N GLN A 3 7.36 3.95 14.87
CA GLN A 3 6.23 4.27 15.75
C GLN A 3 6.61 4.39 17.24
N ASN A 4 7.61 3.63 17.70
CA ASN A 4 8.07 3.66 19.10
C ASN A 4 8.84 4.95 19.44
N HIS A 5 9.25 5.71 18.42
CA HIS A 5 10.00 6.96 18.57
C HIS A 5 9.13 8.20 18.32
N LEU A 6 7.84 8.03 17.99
CA LEU A 6 6.91 9.09 17.64
C LEU A 6 5.65 9.03 18.52
N PRO A 7 5.75 9.35 19.83
CA PRO A 7 4.61 9.27 20.74
C PRO A 7 3.48 10.18 20.28
N GLY A 8 2.26 9.63 20.23
CA GLY A 8 1.05 10.33 19.80
C GLY A 8 0.85 10.42 18.28
N ALA A 9 1.81 9.94 17.47
CA ALA A 9 1.64 9.89 16.02
C ALA A 9 0.83 8.66 15.59
N ARG A 10 0.03 8.83 14.53
CA ARG A 10 -0.60 7.73 13.80
C ARG A 10 0.27 7.40 12.59
N VAL A 11 0.87 6.21 12.57
CA VAL A 11 1.83 5.80 11.54
C VAL A 11 1.16 4.87 10.54
N VAL A 12 1.30 5.21 9.26
CA VAL A 12 0.92 4.36 8.13
C VAL A 12 2.14 4.20 7.25
N LYS A 13 2.41 2.98 6.83
CA LYS A 13 3.44 2.66 5.84
C LYS A 13 2.76 2.38 4.51
N ALA A 14 3.25 3.01 3.45
CA ALA A 14 2.80 2.80 2.08
C ALA A 14 3.94 3.11 1.09
N PHE A 15 3.71 2.88 -0.21
CA PHE A 15 4.60 3.22 -1.33
C PHE A 15 5.95 2.50 -1.42
N ASN A 16 6.43 1.88 -0.33
CA ASN A 16 7.78 1.29 -0.29
C ASN A 16 7.96 0.12 -1.28
N ALA A 17 6.87 -0.60 -1.60
CA ALA A 17 6.88 -1.72 -2.53
C ALA A 17 6.77 -1.29 -4.01
N THR A 18 6.54 -0.01 -4.30
CA THR A 18 6.30 0.48 -5.66
C THR A 18 7.56 1.11 -6.24
N TYR A 19 7.96 0.67 -7.43
CA TYR A 19 9.10 1.25 -8.13
C TYR A 19 8.83 2.72 -8.50
N PHE A 20 9.74 3.63 -8.16
CA PHE A 20 9.49 5.07 -8.24
C PHE A 20 9.10 5.59 -9.64
N VAL A 21 9.57 4.95 -10.71
CA VAL A 21 9.21 5.32 -12.09
C VAL A 21 7.71 5.10 -12.33
N ARG A 22 7.14 4.05 -11.73
CA ARG A 22 5.73 3.74 -11.85
C ARG A 22 4.87 4.70 -11.03
N LEU A 23 5.33 5.08 -9.83
CA LEU A 23 4.68 6.16 -9.07
C LEU A 23 4.62 7.48 -9.87
N ARG A 24 5.65 7.76 -10.68
CA ARG A 24 5.67 8.94 -11.55
C ARG A 24 4.72 8.84 -12.74
N ASP A 25 4.68 7.67 -13.39
CA ASP A 25 4.11 7.55 -14.75
C ASP A 25 2.75 6.84 -14.82
N ASN A 26 2.37 6.06 -13.80
CA ASN A 26 1.24 5.12 -13.90
C ASN A 26 -0.05 5.56 -13.17
N GLY A 27 -0.08 6.76 -12.59
CA GLY A 27 -1.29 7.30 -11.98
C GLY A 27 -2.43 7.44 -13.00
N ARG A 28 -3.57 6.81 -12.74
CA ARG A 28 -4.76 6.80 -13.61
C ARG A 28 -6.02 7.23 -12.83
N PRO A 29 -6.14 8.52 -12.44
CA PRO A 29 -7.25 9.02 -11.62
C PRO A 29 -8.63 8.89 -12.26
N ASP A 30 -8.70 8.76 -13.59
CA ASP A 30 -9.96 8.61 -14.33
C ASP A 30 -10.37 7.14 -14.58
N ALA A 31 -9.49 6.18 -14.28
CA ALA A 31 -9.79 4.75 -14.47
C ALA A 31 -10.60 4.19 -13.29
N PRO A 32 -11.39 3.11 -13.47
CA PRO A 32 -11.97 2.37 -12.34
C PRO A 32 -10.89 1.89 -11.37
N VAL A 33 -11.14 1.95 -10.06
CA VAL A 33 -10.12 1.66 -9.02
C VAL A 33 -9.55 0.25 -9.17
N GLU A 34 -10.39 -0.72 -9.50
CA GLU A 34 -10.03 -2.12 -9.76
C GLU A 34 -9.08 -2.33 -10.95
N GLU A 35 -8.97 -1.35 -11.86
CA GLU A 35 -8.06 -1.37 -13.00
C GLU A 35 -6.76 -0.59 -12.77
N ARG A 36 -6.66 0.13 -11.65
CA ARG A 36 -5.46 0.90 -11.31
C ARG A 36 -4.39 0.00 -10.72
N GLU A 37 -3.16 0.47 -10.78
CA GLU A 37 -2.04 -0.16 -10.10
C GLU A 37 -2.23 -0.06 -8.57
N ALA A 38 -2.01 -1.17 -7.87
CA ALA A 38 -2.14 -1.24 -6.43
C ALA A 38 -0.95 -0.57 -5.72
N ILE A 39 -1.25 0.18 -4.66
CA ILE A 39 -0.29 0.62 -3.65
C ILE A 39 -0.68 -0.01 -2.33
N LEU A 40 0.24 -0.79 -1.76
CA LEU A 40 0.04 -1.45 -0.48
C LEU A 40 0.15 -0.43 0.66
N LEU A 41 -0.68 -0.56 1.68
CA LEU A 41 -0.56 0.17 2.93
C LEU A 41 -0.75 -0.73 4.16
N SER A 42 -0.13 -0.35 5.27
CA SER A 42 -0.34 -0.96 6.59
C SER A 42 -0.30 0.08 7.70
N GLY A 43 -1.13 -0.10 8.71
CA GLY A 43 -1.27 0.83 9.83
C GLY A 43 -2.10 0.21 10.95
N ASP A 44 -1.89 0.67 12.18
CA ASP A 44 -2.61 0.20 13.36
C ASP A 44 -3.87 1.06 13.67
N ASP A 45 -4.07 2.14 12.93
CA ASP A 45 -5.19 3.10 13.09
C ASP A 45 -5.99 3.17 11.77
N GLU A 46 -7.27 2.79 11.84
CA GLU A 46 -8.15 2.71 10.66
C GLU A 46 -8.44 4.07 10.03
N GLU A 47 -8.56 5.13 10.83
CA GLU A 47 -8.83 6.48 10.31
C GLU A 47 -7.61 7.01 9.54
N ALA A 48 -6.41 6.81 10.09
CA ALA A 48 -5.16 7.18 9.43
C ALA A 48 -4.94 6.37 8.15
N LYS A 49 -5.24 5.07 8.14
CA LYS A 49 -5.24 4.27 6.91
C LYS A 49 -6.22 4.83 5.89
N GLY A 50 -7.44 5.19 6.30
CA GLY A 50 -8.44 5.81 5.43
C GLY A 50 -7.96 7.10 4.76
N ILE A 51 -7.28 7.98 5.51
CA ILE A 51 -6.68 9.21 4.96
C ILE A 51 -5.63 8.86 3.89
N VAL A 52 -4.73 7.92 4.17
CA VAL A 52 -3.68 7.51 3.21
C VAL A 52 -4.28 6.79 2.00
N SER A 53 -5.30 5.96 2.18
CA SER A 53 -6.06 5.33 1.09
C SER A 53 -6.67 6.38 0.17
N GLY A 54 -7.31 7.41 0.72
CA GLY A 54 -7.86 8.52 -0.05
C GLY A 54 -6.78 9.25 -0.87
N LEU A 55 -5.61 9.51 -0.29
CA LEU A 55 -4.49 10.09 -1.02
C LEU A 55 -4.05 9.19 -2.19
N ILE A 56 -3.93 7.87 -1.97
CA ILE A 56 -3.56 6.90 -3.00
C ILE A 56 -4.59 6.91 -4.15
N GLU A 57 -5.88 6.96 -3.85
CA GLU A 57 -6.94 7.05 -4.85
C GLU A 57 -6.88 8.36 -5.64
N GLU A 58 -6.65 9.49 -4.96
CA GLU A 58 -6.56 10.83 -5.57
C GLU A 58 -5.42 10.91 -6.59
N ILE A 59 -4.27 10.30 -6.30
CA ILE A 59 -3.13 10.25 -7.22
C ILE A 59 -3.27 9.18 -8.31
N GLY A 60 -4.42 8.49 -8.39
CA GLY A 60 -4.74 7.58 -9.49
C GLY A 60 -4.24 6.15 -9.32
N PHE A 61 -4.00 5.71 -8.09
CA PHE A 61 -3.67 4.32 -7.77
C PHE A 61 -4.82 3.68 -6.98
N ALA A 62 -4.70 2.38 -6.69
CA ALA A 62 -5.67 1.67 -5.85
C ALA A 62 -5.03 1.27 -4.52
N PRO A 63 -5.58 1.70 -3.38
CA PRO A 63 -5.06 1.31 -2.08
C PRO A 63 -5.40 -0.17 -1.79
N VAL A 64 -4.42 -0.91 -1.27
CA VAL A 64 -4.63 -2.27 -0.77
C VAL A 64 -4.10 -2.34 0.65
N ASP A 65 -5.02 -2.43 1.62
CA ASP A 65 -4.67 -2.62 3.01
C ASP A 65 -4.18 -4.05 3.25
N VAL A 66 -2.96 -4.18 3.77
CA VAL A 66 -2.32 -5.47 4.05
C VAL A 66 -2.15 -5.73 5.55
N GLY A 67 -2.82 -4.92 6.38
CA GLY A 67 -2.99 -5.11 7.81
C GLY A 67 -2.21 -4.13 8.68
N THR A 68 -1.78 -4.62 9.83
CA THR A 68 -1.09 -3.85 10.88
C THR A 68 0.35 -3.51 10.51
N LEU A 69 0.98 -2.58 11.23
CA LEU A 69 2.42 -2.30 11.07
C LEU A 69 3.29 -3.54 11.37
N ALA A 70 2.82 -4.44 12.24
CA ALA A 70 3.47 -5.72 12.51
C ALA A 70 3.45 -6.67 11.29
N GLU A 71 2.46 -6.55 10.42
CA GLU A 71 2.31 -7.32 9.18
C GLU A 71 2.98 -6.66 7.97
N SER A 72 3.56 -5.46 8.14
CA SER A 72 4.16 -4.67 7.06
C SER A 72 5.33 -5.33 6.33
N ARG A 73 5.83 -6.48 6.83
CA ARG A 73 6.77 -7.37 6.12
C ARG A 73 6.26 -7.82 4.75
N ARG A 74 4.94 -7.87 4.55
CA ARG A 74 4.29 -8.17 3.26
C ARG A 74 4.66 -7.15 2.15
N GLN A 75 5.14 -5.97 2.54
CA GLN A 75 5.52 -4.90 1.62
C GLN A 75 7.04 -4.77 1.44
N GLU A 76 7.85 -5.59 2.12
CA GLU A 76 9.32 -5.43 2.14
C GLU A 76 10.01 -6.20 1.00
N PRO A 77 11.28 -5.85 0.66
CA PRO A 77 12.11 -6.66 -0.22
C PRO A 77 12.08 -8.14 0.18
N GLY A 78 11.83 -9.01 -0.80
CA GLY A 78 11.66 -10.45 -0.60
C GLY A 78 10.20 -10.91 -0.48
N SER A 79 9.24 -9.99 -0.35
CA SER A 79 7.84 -10.34 -0.59
C SER A 79 7.56 -10.52 -2.09
N PRO A 80 6.60 -11.39 -2.47
CA PRO A 80 6.20 -11.56 -3.87
C PRO A 80 5.68 -10.26 -4.51
N ALA A 81 5.19 -9.32 -3.70
CA ALA A 81 4.59 -8.07 -4.16
C ALA A 81 5.62 -6.94 -4.38
N TYR A 82 6.87 -7.10 -3.95
CA TYR A 82 7.86 -6.03 -3.99
C TYR A 82 8.31 -5.70 -5.43
N ASN A 83 8.15 -4.44 -5.84
CA ASN A 83 8.39 -3.93 -7.20
C ASN A 83 7.57 -4.61 -8.31
N VAL A 84 6.50 -5.33 -7.97
CA VAL A 84 5.65 -6.03 -8.94
C VAL A 84 4.46 -5.17 -9.35
N ALA A 85 4.06 -5.28 -10.62
CA ALA A 85 2.86 -4.64 -11.13
C ALA A 85 1.64 -5.50 -10.90
N MET A 86 0.68 -4.96 -10.17
CA MET A 86 -0.53 -5.69 -9.79
C MET A 86 -1.70 -4.73 -9.67
N ARG A 87 -2.88 -5.22 -10.05
CA ARG A 87 -4.18 -4.65 -9.70
C ARG A 87 -4.57 -5.11 -8.28
N PRO A 88 -5.58 -4.50 -7.66
CA PRO A 88 -5.97 -4.84 -6.28
C PRO A 88 -6.24 -6.33 -6.05
N ALA A 89 -6.99 -6.97 -6.96
CA ALA A 89 -7.32 -8.40 -6.83
C ALA A 89 -6.06 -9.28 -6.87
N GLU A 90 -5.12 -8.96 -7.76
CA GLU A 90 -3.84 -9.68 -7.90
C GLU A 90 -2.96 -9.49 -6.66
N ALA A 91 -2.95 -8.27 -6.09
CA ALA A 91 -2.25 -7.98 -4.84
C ALA A 91 -2.78 -8.81 -3.68
N SER A 92 -4.10 -8.84 -3.50
CA SER A 92 -4.75 -9.60 -2.42
C SER A 92 -4.50 -11.10 -2.57
N GLU A 93 -4.61 -11.64 -3.78
CA GLU A 93 -4.34 -13.07 -4.05
C GLU A 93 -2.88 -13.43 -3.75
N MET A 94 -1.94 -12.62 -4.24
CA MET A 94 -0.51 -12.86 -4.08
C MET A 94 -0.06 -12.84 -2.61
N LEU A 95 -0.67 -11.97 -1.80
CA LEU A 95 -0.33 -11.81 -0.39
C LEU A 95 -1.07 -12.79 0.54
N ALA A 96 -2.15 -13.43 0.08
CA ALA A 96 -2.89 -14.41 0.87
C ALA A 96 -2.04 -15.62 1.31
N GLY A 97 -0.97 -15.94 0.57
CA GLY A 97 -0.02 -17.00 0.92
C GLY A 97 1.02 -16.62 1.98
N MET A 98 1.10 -15.35 2.39
CA MET A 98 2.07 -14.85 3.37
C MET A 98 1.44 -14.79 4.77
N GLY A 99 1.34 -15.97 5.39
CA GLY A 99 1.05 -16.12 6.83
C GLY A 99 2.13 -15.52 7.72
#